data_AF-N8W7U9-F1
#
_entry.id   AF-N8W7U9-F1
#
_cell.length_a   1.000
_cell.length_b   1.000
_cell.length_c   1.000
_cell.angle_alpha   90.00
_cell.angle_beta   90.00
_cell.angle_gamma   90.00
#
_symmetry.space_group_name_H-M   'P 1'
#
loop_
_entity.id
_entity.type
_entity.pdbx_description
1 polymer ?
#
loop_
_entity_poly.entity_id
_entity_poly.type
_entity_poly.pdbx_seq_one_letter_code
_entity_poly.pdbx_strand_id
1 'polypeptide(L)'
;MKKLFLALGLSVLCGSAFAKANTVTVTVKKIEGFGESGDAFTFKTTSGKRYMVYNAGGTNPIQGEELISSSAKSKKAVCLRLSTEQTQPRMVESVRSGKCK
;
A
#
# COMPACT_ATOMS: atom_id res chain seq x y z
N MET A 1 -46.90 -37.62 -24.73
CA MET A 1 -45.46 -37.34 -24.95
C MET A 1 -45.04 -36.18 -24.06
N LYS A 2 -44.12 -36.43 -23.11
CA LYS A 2 -43.53 -35.41 -22.21
C LYS A 2 -42.58 -34.52 -23.01
N LYS A 3 -42.67 -33.19 -22.87
CA LYS A 3 -41.61 -32.27 -23.29
C LYS A 3 -41.34 -31.29 -22.15
N LEU A 4 -40.27 -31.56 -21.41
CA LEU A 4 -39.70 -30.61 -20.46
C LEU A 4 -39.03 -29.49 -21.25
N PHE A 5 -39.43 -28.25 -21.01
CA PHE A 5 -38.67 -27.08 -21.45
C PHE A 5 -37.71 -26.70 -20.32
N LEU A 6 -36.42 -26.95 -20.56
CA LEU A 6 -35.32 -26.58 -19.67
C LEU A 6 -35.08 -25.07 -19.78
N ALA A 7 -35.23 -24.35 -18.67
CA ALA A 7 -34.85 -22.95 -18.55
C ALA A 7 -33.32 -22.84 -18.51
N LEU A 8 -32.73 -22.03 -19.39
CA LEU A 8 -31.34 -21.57 -19.30
C LEU A 8 -31.32 -20.06 -19.12
N GLY A 9 -31.46 -19.61 -17.87
CA GLY A 9 -31.10 -18.25 -17.47
C GLY A 9 -29.63 -18.24 -17.12
N LEU A 10 -28.76 -17.84 -18.06
CA LEU A 10 -27.34 -17.63 -17.80
C LEU A 10 -27.06 -16.12 -17.74
N SER A 11 -27.46 -15.48 -16.65
CA SER A 11 -27.05 -14.12 -16.32
C SER A 11 -25.59 -14.14 -15.85
N VAL A 12 -24.66 -14.09 -16.79
CA VAL A 12 -23.24 -13.83 -16.53
C VAL A 12 -23.08 -12.37 -16.13
N LEU A 13 -23.27 -12.07 -14.84
CA LEU A 13 -22.80 -10.83 -14.24
C LEU A 13 -21.27 -10.93 -14.12
N CYS A 14 -20.57 -10.57 -15.19
CA CYS A 14 -19.17 -10.16 -15.13
C CYS A 14 -19.08 -8.87 -14.32
N GLY A 15 -19.15 -9.00 -13.00
CA GLY A 15 -18.77 -7.92 -12.09
C GLY A 15 -17.27 -7.71 -12.26
N SER A 16 -16.90 -6.65 -12.98
CA SER A 16 -15.54 -6.13 -12.99
C SER A 16 -15.15 -5.82 -11.54
N ALA A 17 -14.49 -6.77 -10.87
CA ALA A 17 -13.91 -6.56 -9.56
C ALA A 17 -12.77 -5.55 -9.75
N PHE A 18 -13.09 -4.26 -9.64
CA PHE A 18 -12.10 -3.21 -9.50
C PHE A 18 -11.29 -3.54 -8.24
N ALA A 19 -10.10 -4.11 -8.44
CA ALA A 19 -9.16 -4.34 -7.36
C ALA A 19 -8.95 -3.00 -6.63
N LYS A 20 -9.39 -2.94 -5.38
CA LYS A 20 -9.29 -1.72 -4.55
C LYS A 20 -7.82 -1.30 -4.53
N ALA A 21 -7.52 -0.11 -5.05
CA ALA A 21 -6.17 0.44 -5.01
C ALA A 21 -5.70 0.43 -3.55
N ASN A 22 -4.60 -0.28 -3.28
CA ASN A 22 -4.11 -0.53 -1.93
C ASN A 22 -3.31 0.69 -1.44
N THR A 23 -3.90 1.87 -1.55
CA THR A 23 -3.25 3.16 -1.29
C THR A 23 -3.80 3.81 -0.04
N VAL A 24 -2.93 4.48 0.72
CA VAL A 24 -3.31 5.19 1.93
C VAL A 24 -2.59 6.53 2.04
N THR A 25 -3.32 7.57 2.41
CA THR A 25 -2.72 8.88 2.73
C THR A 25 -2.27 8.87 4.18
N VAL A 26 -1.02 9.24 4.43
CA VAL A 26 -0.45 9.31 5.78
C VAL A 26 0.42 10.55 5.96
N THR A 27 0.63 10.92 7.22
CA THR A 27 1.71 11.82 7.63
C THR A 27 2.68 11.04 8.51
N VAL A 28 3.97 11.09 8.20
CA VAL A 28 4.99 10.38 8.97
C VAL A 28 5.26 11.13 10.28
N LYS A 29 5.15 10.41 11.41
CA LYS A 29 5.45 10.95 12.74
C LYS A 29 6.94 10.84 13.03
N LYS A 30 7.50 9.64 12.88
CA LYS A 30 8.92 9.34 13.05
C LYS A 30 9.32 8.09 12.27
N ILE A 31 10.58 8.03 11.86
CA ILE A 31 11.26 6.79 11.45
C ILE A 31 11.67 6.08 12.75
N GLU A 32 11.34 4.79 12.89
CA GLU A 32 11.57 4.03 14.13
C GLU A 32 12.93 3.33 14.15
N GLY A 33 13.47 2.94 13.00
CA GLY A 33 14.80 2.35 12.89
C GLY A 33 14.95 1.49 11.65
N PHE A 34 16.19 1.12 11.36
CA PHE A 34 16.56 0.19 10.30
C PHE A 34 16.58 -1.24 10.86
N GLY A 35 16.25 -2.23 10.04
CA GLY A 35 16.40 -3.64 10.36
C GLY A 35 17.87 -4.03 10.52
N GLU A 36 18.15 -5.21 11.08
CA GLU A 36 19.51 -5.65 11.41
C GLU A 36 20.46 -5.65 10.21
N SER A 37 19.96 -5.96 9.01
CA SER A 37 20.76 -5.93 7.78
C SER A 37 20.90 -4.53 7.17
N GLY A 38 20.18 -3.52 7.68
CA GLY A 38 20.11 -2.18 7.09
C GLY A 38 19.19 -2.06 5.89
N ASP A 39 18.76 -3.18 5.29
CA ASP A 39 17.98 -3.19 4.04
C ASP A 39 16.53 -2.76 4.21
N ALA A 40 16.03 -2.62 5.43
CA ALA A 40 14.66 -2.23 5.69
C ALA A 40 14.62 -1.16 6.75
N PHE A 41 13.60 -0.29 6.71
CA PHE A 41 13.26 0.54 7.87
C PHE A 41 11.77 0.53 8.13
N THR A 42 11.43 0.81 9.38
CA THR A 42 10.06 1.01 9.82
C THR A 42 9.81 2.45 10.17
N PHE A 43 8.58 2.91 9.94
CA PHE A 43 8.15 4.24 10.35
C PHE A 43 6.74 4.22 10.92
N LYS A 44 6.51 5.14 11.86
CA LYS A 44 5.21 5.34 12.50
C LYS A 44 4.57 6.60 11.96
N THR A 45 3.28 6.52 11.68
CA THR A 45 2.47 7.66 11.22
C THR A 45 1.82 8.40 12.37
N THR A 46 1.28 9.59 12.11
CA THR A 46 0.53 10.38 13.10
C THR A 46 -0.70 9.64 13.64
N SER A 47 -1.30 8.76 12.83
CA SER A 47 -2.40 7.87 13.25
C SER A 47 -1.97 6.72 14.17
N GLY A 48 -0.66 6.55 14.41
CA GLY A 48 -0.11 5.46 15.19
C GLY A 48 0.16 4.17 14.41
N LYS A 49 -0.32 4.07 13.16
CA LYS A 49 -0.04 2.93 12.27
C LYS A 49 1.43 2.86 11.87
N ARG A 50 1.95 1.64 11.73
CA ARG A 50 3.33 1.34 11.33
C ARG A 50 3.38 0.74 9.93
N TYR A 51 4.42 1.11 9.21
CA TYR A 51 4.72 0.63 7.87
C TYR A 51 6.21 0.32 7.75
N MET A 52 6.54 -0.49 6.76
CA MET A 52 7.88 -0.97 6.46
C MET A 52 8.22 -0.65 5.00
N VAL A 53 9.44 -0.17 4.78
CA VAL A 53 10.08 -0.12 3.46
C VAL A 53 11.17 -1.16 3.45
N TYR A 54 11.19 -2.00 2.42
CA TYR A 54 12.26 -2.95 2.15
C TYR A 54 13.14 -2.41 1.01
N ASN A 55 14.40 -2.83 1.00
CA ASN A 55 15.48 -2.32 0.15
C ASN A 55 15.74 -0.81 0.27
N ALA A 56 15.61 -0.27 1.48
CA ALA A 56 15.78 1.16 1.72
C ALA A 56 17.22 1.62 1.49
N GLY A 57 17.44 2.54 0.56
CA GLY A 57 18.77 3.01 0.17
C GLY A 57 19.68 1.93 -0.45
N GLY A 58 19.14 0.74 -0.76
CA GLY A 58 19.86 -0.33 -1.43
C GLY A 58 19.93 -0.14 -2.95
N THR A 59 20.32 -1.18 -3.70
CA THR A 59 20.53 -1.11 -5.15
C THR A 59 19.26 -0.76 -5.95
N ASN A 60 18.07 -1.00 -5.37
CA ASN A 60 16.77 -0.72 -6.00
C ASN A 60 15.79 -0.13 -4.95
N PRO A 61 15.95 1.14 -4.56
CA PRO A 61 15.07 1.78 -3.59
C PRO A 61 13.65 1.91 -4.17
N ILE A 62 12.65 1.97 -3.28
CA ILE A 62 11.27 2.17 -3.74
C ILE A 62 11.09 3.57 -4.32
N GLN A 63 10.17 3.71 -5.27
CA GLN A 63 9.87 5.02 -5.84
C GLN A 63 9.35 5.97 -4.75
N GLY A 64 9.99 7.14 -4.60
CA GLY A 64 9.57 8.19 -3.69
C GLY A 64 9.93 7.94 -2.22
N GLU A 65 10.83 7.00 -1.92
CA GLU A 65 11.30 6.70 -0.56
C GLU A 65 11.71 7.97 0.23
N GLU A 66 12.36 8.93 -0.43
CA GLU A 66 12.81 10.20 0.15
C GLU A 66 11.66 11.03 0.72
N LEU A 67 10.44 10.85 0.20
CA LEU A 67 9.24 11.55 0.66
C LEU A 67 8.82 11.10 2.06
N ILE A 68 9.19 9.90 2.51
CA ILE A 68 8.95 9.44 3.89
C ILE A 68 9.77 10.28 4.86
N SER A 69 11.07 10.40 4.59
CA SER A 69 11.97 11.26 5.36
C SER A 69 11.57 12.73 5.29
N SER A 70 11.17 13.22 4.11
CA SER A 70 10.64 14.57 3.95
C SER A 70 9.35 14.76 4.76
N SER A 71 8.42 13.82 4.73
CA SER A 71 7.16 13.87 5.49
C SER A 71 7.43 13.91 7.00
N ALA A 72 8.40 13.13 7.49
CA ALA A 72 8.78 13.11 8.90
C ALA A 72 9.26 14.50 9.38
N LYS A 73 10.00 15.22 8.53
CA LYS A 73 10.53 16.57 8.80
C LYS A 73 9.46 17.66 8.63
N SER A 74 8.77 17.66 7.48
CA SER A 74 7.89 18.76 7.07
C SER A 74 6.43 18.58 7.46
N LYS A 75 6.06 17.42 8.02
CA LYS A 75 4.67 17.03 8.36
C LYS A 75 3.69 17.06 7.19
N LYS A 76 4.20 17.03 5.96
CA LYS A 76 3.37 16.98 4.74
C LYS A 76 2.83 15.57 4.54
N ALA A 77 1.60 15.48 4.06
CA ALA A 77 0.98 14.20 3.73
C ALA A 77 1.63 13.56 2.50
N VAL A 78 1.72 12.24 2.51
CA VAL A 78 2.18 11.41 1.40
C VAL A 78 1.18 10.29 1.13
N CYS A 79 1.09 9.85 -0.12
CA CYS A 79 0.30 8.71 -0.52
C CYS A 79 1.21 7.49 -0.61
N LEU A 80 0.95 6.49 0.23
CA LEU A 80 1.62 5.20 0.17
C LEU A 80 0.82 4.28 -0.73
N ARG A 81 1.50 3.58 -1.63
CA ARG A 81 0.98 2.34 -2.22
C ARG A 81 1.53 1.19 -1.40
N LEU A 82 0.63 0.38 -0.86
CA LEU A 82 0.96 -0.75 0.00
C LEU A 82 0.98 -2.04 -0.82
N SER A 83 1.79 -3.00 -0.37
CA SER A 83 1.73 -4.36 -0.90
C SER A 83 0.33 -4.95 -0.71
N THR A 84 -0.03 -5.86 -1.62
CA THR A 84 -1.23 -6.69 -1.54
C THR A 84 -1.17 -7.64 -0.35
N GLU A 85 0.03 -8.00 0.10
CA GLU A 85 0.24 -8.82 1.29
C GLU A 85 -0.14 -8.06 2.57
N GLN A 86 -0.86 -8.74 3.46
CA GLN A 86 -1.32 -8.18 4.72
C GLN A 86 -0.34 -8.45 5.87
N THR A 87 0.93 -8.12 5.65
CA THR A 87 1.98 -8.22 6.67
C THR A 87 1.82 -7.13 7.74
N GLN A 88 2.37 -7.37 8.93
CA GLN A 88 2.52 -6.36 9.97
C GLN A 88 3.99 -6.25 10.40
N PRO A 89 4.63 -5.08 10.26
CA PRO A 89 4.13 -3.84 9.66
C PRO A 89 3.79 -3.98 8.17
N ARG A 90 2.81 -3.21 7.67
CA ARG A 90 2.40 -3.23 6.25
C ARG A 90 3.55 -2.73 5.37
N MET A 91 3.87 -3.49 4.32
CA MET A 91 4.93 -3.12 3.37
C MET A 91 4.48 -2.03 2.38
N VAL A 92 5.36 -1.09 2.09
CA VAL A 92 5.17 0.00 1.11
C VAL A 92 5.91 -0.34 -0.19
N GLU A 93 5.22 -0.24 -1.31
CA GLU A 93 5.77 -0.47 -2.66
C GLU A 93 6.24 0.82 -3.34
N SER A 94 5.55 1.93 -3.09
CA SER A 94 5.93 3.24 -3.61
C SER A 94 5.25 4.36 -2.84
N VAL A 95 5.78 5.57 -2.99
CA VAL A 95 5.33 6.77 -2.31
C VAL A 95 5.17 7.89 -3.31
N ARG A 96 4.08 8.67 -3.16
CA ARG A 96 3.84 9.88 -3.93
C ARG A 96 3.62 11.04 -3.00
N SER A 97 3.98 12.24 -3.46
CA SER A 97 3.75 13.46 -2.71
C SER A 97 2.25 13.79 -2.63
N GLY A 98 1.82 14.32 -1.49
CA GLY A 98 0.43 14.73 -1.28
C GLY A 98 -0.50 13.57 -0.93
N LYS A 99 -1.80 13.81 -1.08
CA LYS A 99 -2.85 12.82 -0.77
C LYS A 99 -3.05 11.86 -1.94
N CYS A 100 -3.54 10.66 -1.66
CA CYS A 100 -3.96 9.72 -2.69
C CYS A 100 -5.12 10.30 -3.52
N LYS A 101 -5.15 9.97 -4.81
CA LYS A 101 -6.20 10.37 -5.75
C LYS A 101 -7.14 9.20 -6.00
#